data_AF-A0A7Y5W1E3-F1
#
_entry.id   AF-A0A7Y5W1E3-F1
#
_cell.length_a   1.000
_cell.length_b   1.000
_cell.length_c   1.000
_cell.angle_alpha   90.00
_cell.angle_beta   90.00
_cell.angle_gamma   90.00
#
_symmetry.space_group_name_H-M   'P 1'
#
loop_
_entity.id
_entity.type
_entity.pdbx_description
1 polymer ?
#
loop_
_entity_poly.entity_id
_entity_poly.type
_entity_poly.pdbx_seq_one_letter_code
_entity_poly.pdbx_strand_id
1 'polypeptide(L)'
;MRIELVDLARREQVRRFIRLPFEVHRGSSLWTPPLARDAARQLDRHKNPFFRESEAAFFVAVDGGGRDVGRIAVLDHRRYNSFNNERTALFFLFDCEDEHAAAKALFAAAEDWARSRGLDAILGPRGFSALDPLGLLVEGFEHPPAFGVPYNPGYYGGLVEACGLAPAGDILSGYLDRSMQFPPIIREVAARARSHDGFEVALLRGRRDLRRLLPGLKRMYNGTLEGTHGNYPLTGEEVDAICSQMLWFADLRILKILLKEGEPIGFLFAYPDVSAALRQTGGRLWPLGWARLLRARSKTPWVNLNGLGIVAQHRGLGAAAILFTEMYDSLMATHYQCADLVQIGAENDRVLQMAKGAGVRFYKRHRMYRKEI
;
A
#
# COMPACT_ATOMS: atom_id res chain seq x y z
N MET A 1 23.45 -3.71 22.63
CA MET A 1 22.60 -3.99 21.45
C MET A 1 23.49 -4.50 20.33
N ARG A 2 23.25 -5.71 19.81
CA ARG A 2 23.99 -6.27 18.66
C ARG A 2 23.11 -6.19 17.42
N ILE A 3 23.64 -5.71 16.30
CA ILE A 3 22.95 -5.69 15.02
C ILE A 3 23.45 -6.83 14.15
N GLU A 4 22.52 -7.58 13.57
CA GLU A 4 22.81 -8.69 12.66
C GLU A 4 22.17 -8.44 11.30
N LEU A 5 23.00 -8.52 10.25
CA LEU A 5 22.52 -8.55 8.87
C LEU A 5 21.92 -9.92 8.57
N VAL A 6 20.70 -9.93 8.05
CA VAL A 6 19.99 -11.15 7.63
C VAL A 6 20.52 -11.59 6.27
N ASP A 7 21.08 -12.78 6.25
CA ASP A 7 21.49 -13.47 5.04
C ASP A 7 20.28 -14.14 4.38
N LEU A 8 19.87 -13.62 3.23
CA LEU A 8 18.71 -14.09 2.47
C LEU A 8 18.89 -15.51 1.89
N ALA A 9 20.12 -16.01 1.80
CA ALA A 9 20.37 -17.41 1.41
C ALA A 9 20.01 -18.39 2.55
N ARG A 10 20.01 -17.92 3.80
CA ARG A 10 19.70 -18.73 4.98
C ARG A 10 18.23 -18.62 5.36
N ARG A 11 17.47 -19.67 5.01
CA ARG A 11 16.02 -19.79 5.31
C ARG A 11 15.65 -19.54 6.77
N GLU A 12 16.52 -19.92 7.71
CA GLU A 12 16.30 -19.68 9.14
C GLU A 12 16.30 -18.19 9.47
N GLN A 13 17.26 -17.43 8.94
CA GLN A 13 17.35 -15.99 9.21
C GLN A 13 16.20 -15.23 8.56
N VAL A 14 15.80 -15.63 7.35
CA VAL A 14 14.60 -15.09 6.68
C VAL A 14 13.34 -15.33 7.54
N ARG A 15 13.17 -16.55 8.07
CA ARG A 15 12.04 -16.88 8.95
C ARG A 15 12.08 -16.09 10.26
N ARG A 16 13.26 -15.93 10.85
CA ARG A 16 13.50 -15.12 12.05
C ARG A 16 13.03 -13.68 11.83
N PHE A 17 13.48 -13.05 10.75
CA PHE A 17 13.06 -11.69 10.38
C PHE A 17 11.54 -11.59 10.19
N ILE A 18 10.92 -12.54 9.47
CA ILE A 18 9.47 -12.55 9.21
C ILE A 18 8.66 -12.77 10.50
N ARG A 19 9.19 -13.52 11.46
CA ARG A 19 8.49 -13.88 12.70
C ARG A 19 8.48 -12.75 13.74
N LEU A 20 9.51 -11.93 13.80
CA LEU A 20 9.67 -10.90 14.83
C LEU A 20 8.41 -10.03 15.09
N PRO A 21 7.66 -9.56 14.09
CA PRO A 21 6.44 -8.78 14.33
C PRO A 21 5.37 -9.54 15.12
N PHE A 22 5.27 -10.85 14.96
CA PHE A 22 4.32 -11.64 15.74
C PHE A 22 4.64 -11.59 17.24
N GLU A 23 5.90 -11.35 17.59
CA GLU A 23 6.35 -11.19 18.96
C GLU A 23 6.13 -9.75 19.45
N VAL A 24 6.52 -8.74 18.65
CA VAL A 24 6.33 -7.32 19.00
C VAL A 24 4.85 -6.93 19.14
N HIS A 25 4.00 -7.47 18.26
CA HIS A 25 2.55 -7.19 18.26
C HIS A 25 1.75 -8.21 19.09
N ARG A 26 2.43 -9.03 19.90
CA ARG A 26 1.76 -10.05 20.72
C ARG A 26 0.76 -9.37 21.66
N GLY A 27 -0.50 -9.82 21.60
CA GLY A 27 -1.60 -9.26 22.40
C GLY A 27 -2.36 -8.12 21.73
N SER A 28 -1.91 -7.62 20.58
CA SER A 28 -2.69 -6.66 19.78
C SER A 28 -3.88 -7.35 19.11
N SER A 29 -5.09 -6.83 19.34
CA SER A 29 -6.31 -7.31 18.68
C SER A 29 -6.51 -6.72 17.28
N LEU A 30 -5.80 -5.63 16.96
CA LEU A 30 -5.96 -4.86 15.72
C LEU A 30 -4.83 -5.08 14.72
N TRP A 31 -3.65 -5.48 15.18
CA TRP A 31 -2.54 -5.81 14.29
C TRP A 31 -2.94 -6.94 13.33
N THR A 32 -2.70 -6.72 12.04
CA THR A 32 -3.03 -7.69 11.00
C THR A 32 -1.75 -8.23 10.37
N PRO A 33 -1.46 -9.54 10.54
CA PRO A 33 -0.25 -10.13 9.98
C PRO A 33 -0.31 -10.15 8.44
N PRO A 34 0.83 -10.00 7.75
CA PRO A 34 0.87 -10.20 6.31
C PRO A 34 0.57 -11.67 5.97
N LEU A 35 0.16 -11.92 4.73
CA LEU A 35 0.16 -13.28 4.20
C LEU A 35 1.59 -13.84 4.25
N ALA A 36 1.76 -15.01 4.86
CA ALA A 36 3.09 -15.59 5.05
C ALA A 36 3.88 -15.76 3.73
N ARG A 37 3.18 -16.06 2.63
CA ARG A 37 3.77 -16.17 1.30
C ARG A 37 4.26 -14.82 0.76
N ASP A 38 3.52 -13.75 1.02
CA ASP A 38 3.85 -12.41 0.53
C ASP A 38 5.04 -11.85 1.32
N ALA A 39 5.03 -12.02 2.64
CA ALA A 39 6.17 -11.69 3.51
C ALA A 39 7.45 -12.45 3.08
N ALA A 40 7.34 -13.74 2.77
CA ALA A 40 8.47 -14.52 2.27
C ALA A 40 8.93 -14.06 0.88
N ARG A 41 7.99 -13.67 0.01
CA ARG A 41 8.31 -13.17 -1.34
C ARG A 41 9.09 -11.85 -1.28
N GLN A 42 8.76 -10.94 -0.36
CA GLN A 42 9.47 -9.67 -0.21
C GLN A 42 10.98 -9.85 0.02
N LEU A 43 11.38 -10.93 0.71
CA LEU A 43 12.78 -11.28 1.01
C LEU A 43 13.42 -12.23 -0.03
N ASP A 44 12.69 -12.66 -1.07
CA ASP A 44 13.17 -13.61 -2.08
C ASP A 44 13.77 -12.86 -3.29
N ARG A 45 15.11 -12.83 -3.37
CA ARG A 45 15.86 -12.16 -4.43
C ARG A 45 15.53 -12.65 -5.85
N HIS A 46 15.03 -13.87 -5.99
CA HIS A 46 14.71 -14.44 -7.29
C HIS A 46 13.26 -14.18 -7.70
N LYS A 47 12.34 -14.06 -6.73
CA LYS A 47 10.88 -13.94 -7.00
C LYS A 47 10.31 -12.55 -6.85
N ASN A 48 11.02 -11.64 -6.20
CA ASN A 48 10.62 -10.25 -6.08
C ASN A 48 11.28 -9.42 -7.20
N PRO A 49 10.50 -8.87 -8.16
CA PRO A 49 11.04 -8.08 -9.27
C PRO A 49 11.92 -6.90 -8.86
N PHE A 50 11.72 -6.38 -7.63
CA PHE A 50 12.55 -5.31 -7.05
C PHE A 50 14.06 -5.60 -7.18
N PHE A 51 14.50 -6.83 -6.89
CA PHE A 51 15.92 -7.19 -6.81
C PHE A 51 16.64 -7.30 -8.16
N ARG A 52 15.95 -7.06 -9.27
CA ARG A 52 16.56 -7.07 -10.61
C ARG A 52 17.47 -5.88 -10.84
N GLU A 53 17.04 -4.74 -10.32
CA GLU A 53 17.72 -3.46 -10.50
C GLU A 53 18.08 -2.82 -9.17
N SER A 54 17.40 -3.22 -8.08
CA SER A 54 17.51 -2.59 -6.76
C SER A 54 18.10 -3.55 -5.73
N GLU A 55 18.59 -3.01 -4.62
CA GLU A 55 19.18 -3.79 -3.53
C GLU A 55 18.48 -3.45 -2.21
N ALA A 56 18.47 -4.40 -1.28
CA ALA A 56 17.97 -4.16 0.06
C ALA A 56 18.78 -4.94 1.10
N ALA A 57 18.93 -4.35 2.28
CA ALA A 57 19.46 -5.01 3.46
C ALA A 57 18.39 -5.10 4.55
N PHE A 58 18.50 -6.14 5.36
CA PHE A 58 17.55 -6.48 6.41
C PHE A 58 18.34 -6.70 7.69
N PHE A 59 18.03 -5.94 8.73
CA PHE A 59 18.74 -5.98 10.00
C PHE A 59 17.82 -6.44 11.12
N VAL A 60 18.38 -7.18 12.07
CA VAL A 60 17.74 -7.56 13.34
C VAL A 60 18.58 -7.04 14.50
N ALA A 61 17.91 -6.48 15.50
CA ALA A 61 18.51 -6.05 16.76
C ALA A 61 18.35 -7.14 17.81
N VAL A 62 19.46 -7.47 18.47
CA VAL A 62 19.55 -8.51 19.50
C VAL A 62 19.97 -7.88 20.83
N ASP A 63 19.16 -8.09 21.86
CA ASP A 63 19.43 -7.61 23.21
C ASP A 63 20.60 -8.38 23.89
N GLY A 64 21.00 -7.94 25.09
CA GLY A 64 22.09 -8.60 25.84
C GLY A 64 21.77 -10.03 26.29
N GLY A 65 20.47 -10.41 26.31
CA GLY A 65 20.00 -11.76 26.61
C GLY A 65 19.87 -12.66 25.39
N GLY A 66 20.19 -12.16 24.19
CA GLY A 66 20.10 -12.91 22.94
C GLY A 66 18.71 -12.94 22.31
N ARG A 67 17.77 -12.09 22.75
CA ARG A 67 16.42 -12.01 22.16
C ARG A 67 16.39 -10.98 21.04
N ASP A 68 15.58 -11.27 20.03
CA ASP A 68 15.31 -10.34 18.93
C ASP A 68 14.29 -9.29 19.38
N VAL A 69 14.72 -8.04 19.44
CA VAL A 69 13.90 -6.91 19.97
C VAL A 69 13.52 -5.90 18.89
N GLY A 70 14.06 -6.03 17.68
CA GLY A 70 13.62 -5.21 16.56
C GLY A 70 14.21 -5.62 15.22
N ARG A 71 13.66 -5.06 14.15
CA ARG A 71 14.11 -5.25 12.76
C ARG A 71 13.88 -3.99 11.93
N ILE A 72 14.62 -3.88 10.84
CA ILE A 72 14.40 -2.85 9.81
C ILE A 72 14.85 -3.41 8.45
N ALA A 73 14.17 -3.02 7.37
CA ALA A 73 14.65 -3.16 6.01
C ALA A 73 15.07 -1.78 5.49
N VAL A 74 16.17 -1.72 4.75
CA VAL A 74 16.63 -0.53 4.03
C VAL A 74 16.86 -0.89 2.56
N LEU A 75 16.40 -0.02 1.67
CA LEU A 75 16.26 -0.28 0.24
C LEU A 75 16.95 0.82 -0.57
N ASP A 76 17.78 0.42 -1.52
CA ASP A 76 18.32 1.26 -2.59
C ASP A 76 17.45 1.04 -3.83
N HIS A 77 16.36 1.81 -3.92
CA HIS A 77 15.37 1.67 -4.99
C HIS A 77 15.79 2.48 -6.23
N ARG A 78 16.61 1.89 -7.09
CA ARG A 78 17.24 2.60 -8.23
C ARG A 78 16.27 3.33 -9.13
N ARG A 79 15.13 2.73 -9.47
CA ARG A 79 14.15 3.37 -10.37
C ARG A 79 13.41 4.54 -9.73
N TYR A 80 13.17 4.48 -8.41
CA TYR A 80 12.63 5.59 -7.65
C TYR A 80 13.62 6.75 -7.64
N ASN A 81 14.88 6.47 -7.30
CA ASN A 81 15.95 7.47 -7.29
C ASN A 81 16.17 8.08 -8.68
N SER A 82 16.23 7.27 -9.73
CA SER A 82 16.37 7.75 -11.11
C SER A 82 15.20 8.60 -11.59
N PHE A 83 13.95 8.23 -11.23
CA PHE A 83 12.77 8.97 -11.68
C PHE A 83 12.59 10.30 -10.94
N ASN A 84 12.87 10.31 -9.62
CA ASN A 84 12.71 11.49 -8.78
C ASN A 84 13.98 12.36 -8.74
N ASN A 85 15.06 11.93 -9.40
CA ASN A 85 16.38 12.58 -9.35
C ASN A 85 16.91 12.74 -7.91
N GLU A 86 16.82 11.66 -7.14
CA GLU A 86 17.21 11.58 -5.74
C GLU A 86 18.28 10.51 -5.51
N ARG A 87 18.93 10.54 -4.34
CA ARG A 87 19.81 9.47 -3.83
C ARG A 87 19.34 9.02 -2.45
N THR A 88 18.06 8.70 -2.37
CA THR A 88 17.37 8.41 -1.11
C THR A 88 17.31 6.89 -0.87
N ALA A 89 17.70 6.45 0.32
CA ALA A 89 17.41 5.12 0.83
C ALA A 89 15.97 5.08 1.36
N LEU A 90 15.24 4.00 1.09
CA LEU A 90 13.91 3.80 1.67
C LEU A 90 14.02 2.87 2.88
N PHE A 91 13.36 3.18 4.00
CA PHE A 91 13.22 2.21 5.09
C PHE A 91 11.83 1.59 5.09
N PHE A 92 11.73 0.31 5.46
CA PHE A 92 10.46 -0.41 5.54
C PHE A 92 10.54 -1.55 6.55
N LEU A 93 9.41 -2.21 6.81
CA LEU A 93 9.31 -3.37 7.72
C LEU A 93 9.94 -3.12 9.10
N PHE A 94 9.94 -1.86 9.56
CA PHE A 94 10.41 -1.50 10.88
C PHE A 94 9.45 -2.06 11.92
N ASP A 95 9.95 -2.95 12.78
CA ASP A 95 9.24 -3.41 13.97
C ASP A 95 10.22 -3.44 15.12
N CYS A 96 9.85 -2.88 16.28
CA CYS A 96 10.73 -2.73 17.41
C CYS A 96 9.90 -2.76 18.68
N GLU A 97 10.38 -3.45 19.72
CA GLU A 97 9.88 -3.22 21.08
C GLU A 97 10.09 -1.75 21.47
N ASP A 98 9.43 -1.27 22.53
CA ASP A 98 9.56 0.11 23.02
C ASP A 98 10.94 0.35 23.70
N GLU A 99 12.00 0.16 22.91
CA GLU A 99 13.39 0.17 23.31
C GLU A 99 14.20 1.10 22.41
N HIS A 100 14.48 2.30 22.92
CA HIS A 100 15.18 3.34 22.17
C HIS A 100 16.58 2.91 21.70
N ALA A 101 17.27 2.08 22.48
CA ALA A 101 18.59 1.56 22.11
C ALA A 101 18.52 0.65 20.89
N ALA A 102 17.48 -0.18 20.76
CA ALA A 102 17.26 -1.03 19.61
C ALA A 102 16.95 -0.20 18.36
N ALA A 103 16.01 0.74 18.45
CA ALA A 103 15.66 1.63 17.35
C ALA A 103 16.88 2.42 16.83
N LYS A 104 17.64 3.07 17.73
CA LYS A 104 18.85 3.83 17.35
C LYS A 104 19.89 2.95 16.65
N ALA A 105 20.14 1.75 17.16
CA ALA A 105 21.12 0.85 16.57
C ALA A 105 20.66 0.32 15.18
N LEU A 106 19.37 0.05 15.00
CA LEU A 106 18.80 -0.34 13.70
C LEU A 106 18.90 0.76 12.66
N PHE A 107 18.51 1.98 13.01
CA PHE A 107 18.60 3.13 12.10
C PHE A 107 20.06 3.47 11.79
N ALA A 108 20.97 3.44 12.76
CA ALA A 108 22.40 3.64 12.49
C ALA A 108 22.94 2.63 11.46
N ALA A 109 22.61 1.34 11.60
CA ALA A 109 23.03 0.31 10.63
C ALA A 109 22.40 0.52 9.24
N ALA A 110 21.14 0.97 9.17
CA ALA A 110 20.49 1.31 7.92
C ALA A 110 21.13 2.53 7.24
N GLU A 111 21.48 3.57 8.00
CA GLU A 111 22.17 4.77 7.52
C GLU A 111 23.58 4.43 7.02
N ASP A 112 24.36 3.63 7.76
CA ASP A 112 25.69 3.21 7.34
C ASP A 112 25.64 2.38 6.05
N TRP A 113 24.66 1.49 5.94
CA TRP A 113 24.40 0.74 4.71
C TRP A 113 24.07 1.69 3.54
N ALA A 114 23.21 2.68 3.77
CA ALA A 114 22.83 3.66 2.75
C ALA A 114 24.03 4.51 2.28
N ARG A 115 24.82 5.06 3.22
CA ARG A 115 26.04 5.84 2.92
C ARG A 115 27.06 5.03 2.13
N SER A 116 27.24 3.74 2.46
CA SER A 116 28.15 2.86 1.73
C SER A 116 27.79 2.68 0.25
N ARG A 117 26.56 3.04 -0.13
CA ARG A 117 26.02 2.97 -1.48
C ARG A 117 25.89 4.34 -2.15
N GLY A 118 26.38 5.39 -1.52
CA GLY A 118 26.32 6.76 -2.04
C GLY A 118 24.92 7.39 -1.97
N LEU A 119 24.06 6.88 -1.09
CA LEU A 119 22.77 7.49 -0.77
C LEU A 119 22.97 8.56 0.32
N ASP A 120 22.25 9.67 0.22
CA ASP A 120 22.41 10.87 1.05
C ASP A 120 21.18 11.20 1.91
N ALA A 121 20.10 10.42 1.79
CA ALA A 121 18.93 10.54 2.64
C ALA A 121 18.32 9.19 2.98
N ILE A 122 17.49 9.16 4.02
CA ILE A 122 16.62 8.04 4.37
C ILE A 122 15.17 8.53 4.47
N LEU A 123 14.23 7.83 3.82
CA LEU A 123 12.80 8.16 3.75
C LEU A 123 11.93 6.91 4.00
N GLY A 124 10.87 7.01 4.78
CA GLY A 124 9.97 5.88 4.98
C GLY A 124 8.96 6.07 6.12
N PRO A 125 8.19 5.03 6.47
CA PRO A 125 8.22 3.70 5.87
C PRO A 125 7.69 3.67 4.42
N ARG A 126 8.47 3.09 3.49
CA ARG A 126 8.08 2.86 2.09
C ARG A 126 8.67 1.55 1.57
N GLY A 127 7.83 0.71 1.00
CA GLY A 127 8.19 -0.65 0.58
C GLY A 127 8.87 -0.79 -0.79
N PHE A 128 8.84 -2.03 -1.28
CA PHE A 128 9.47 -2.52 -2.51
C PHE A 128 8.64 -2.20 -3.76
N SER A 129 7.31 -2.14 -3.61
CA SER A 129 6.34 -1.96 -4.69
C SER A 129 5.65 -0.60 -4.58
N ALA A 130 5.20 -0.05 -5.71
CA ALA A 130 4.38 1.16 -5.73
C ALA A 130 3.00 0.98 -5.05
N LEU A 131 2.59 -0.26 -4.80
CA LEU A 131 1.38 -0.59 -4.03
C LEU A 131 1.66 -0.99 -2.58
N ASP A 132 2.93 -1.02 -2.16
CA ASP A 132 3.21 -1.22 -0.75
C ASP A 132 2.68 -0.02 0.04
N PRO A 133 2.11 -0.27 1.22
CA PRO A 133 1.52 0.80 2.00
C PRO A 133 2.59 1.75 2.52
N LEU A 134 2.16 2.97 2.78
CA LEU A 134 3.03 4.07 3.19
C LEU A 134 2.78 4.48 4.64
N GLY A 135 3.86 4.85 5.34
CA GLY A 135 3.80 5.57 6.62
C GLY A 135 3.58 4.69 7.86
N LEU A 136 3.89 5.25 9.03
CA LEU A 136 3.52 4.71 10.35
C LEU A 136 2.20 5.29 10.83
N LEU A 137 1.33 4.48 11.41
CA LEU A 137 0.11 4.95 12.07
C LEU A 137 0.47 5.90 13.22
N VAL A 138 -0.10 7.11 13.17
CA VAL A 138 0.06 8.17 14.19
C VAL A 138 -1.28 8.68 14.73
N GLU A 139 -2.40 8.34 14.08
CA GLU A 139 -3.77 8.69 14.50
C GLU A 139 -4.73 7.57 14.09
N GLY A 140 -5.75 7.27 14.91
CA GLY A 140 -6.75 6.23 14.64
C GLY A 140 -6.39 4.84 15.16
N PHE A 141 -5.68 4.75 16.29
CA PHE A 141 -5.26 3.49 16.93
C PHE A 141 -6.43 2.63 17.43
N GLU A 142 -7.61 3.22 17.62
CA GLU A 142 -8.84 2.54 18.00
C GLU A 142 -9.52 1.81 16.83
N HIS A 143 -9.06 2.05 15.60
CA HIS A 143 -9.66 1.51 14.39
C HIS A 143 -8.84 0.37 13.78
N PRO A 144 -9.50 -0.69 13.29
CA PRO A 144 -8.79 -1.74 12.57
C PRO A 144 -8.16 -1.18 11.28
N PRO A 145 -6.96 -1.66 10.89
CA PRO A 145 -6.37 -1.30 9.62
C PRO A 145 -7.19 -1.90 8.46
N ALA A 146 -7.23 -1.17 7.35
CA ALA A 146 -7.68 -1.72 6.08
C ALA A 146 -6.70 -2.81 5.63
N PHE A 147 -7.17 -3.75 4.82
CA PHE A 147 -6.34 -4.83 4.30
C PHE A 147 -5.14 -4.27 3.53
N GLY A 148 -3.94 -4.67 3.96
CA GLY A 148 -2.65 -4.25 3.43
C GLY A 148 -2.08 -2.97 4.06
N VAL A 149 -2.84 -2.25 4.88
CA VAL A 149 -2.37 -1.02 5.53
C VAL A 149 -1.69 -1.34 6.87
N PRO A 150 -0.54 -0.71 7.20
CA PRO A 150 0.18 -0.98 8.43
C PRO A 150 -0.60 -0.53 9.65
N TYR A 151 -0.46 -1.31 10.71
CA TYR A 151 -0.85 -0.97 12.06
C TYR A 151 0.37 -1.18 12.95
N ASN A 152 0.83 -0.11 13.58
CA ASN A 152 1.94 -0.14 14.53
C ASN A 152 1.51 0.42 15.89
N PRO A 153 2.18 0.02 16.98
CA PRO A 153 2.03 0.65 18.28
C PRO A 153 2.27 2.16 18.22
N GLY A 154 1.60 2.91 19.10
CA GLY A 154 1.68 4.38 19.14
C GLY A 154 3.06 4.93 19.49
N TYR A 155 3.91 4.15 20.18
CA TYR A 155 5.26 4.56 20.52
C TYR A 155 6.23 4.59 19.32
N TYR A 156 5.90 3.98 18.18
CA TYR A 156 6.81 3.90 17.04
C TYR A 156 7.20 5.28 16.48
N GLY A 157 6.27 6.24 16.46
CA GLY A 157 6.58 7.61 16.02
C GLY A 157 7.70 8.23 16.85
N GLY A 158 7.61 8.11 18.18
CA GLY A 158 8.64 8.58 19.11
C GLY A 158 9.98 7.89 18.92
N LEU A 159 9.99 6.57 18.64
CA LEU A 159 11.24 5.84 18.36
C LEU A 159 11.94 6.35 17.09
N VAL A 160 11.18 6.61 16.02
CA VAL A 160 11.70 7.12 14.75
C VAL A 160 12.20 8.55 14.89
N GLU A 161 11.44 9.41 15.57
CA GLU A 161 11.84 10.80 15.85
C GLU A 161 13.09 10.85 16.73
N ALA A 162 13.23 9.96 17.71
CA ALA A 162 14.42 9.84 18.56
C ALA A 162 15.68 9.39 17.81
N CYS A 163 15.55 8.88 16.59
CA CYS A 163 16.66 8.57 15.68
C CYS A 163 17.04 9.77 14.78
N GLY A 164 16.36 10.90 14.92
CA GLY A 164 16.61 12.14 14.19
C GLY A 164 15.87 12.25 12.86
N LEU A 165 14.88 11.38 12.61
CA LEU A 165 14.01 11.52 11.44
C LEU A 165 12.87 12.49 11.74
N ALA A 166 12.62 13.41 10.82
CA ALA A 166 11.55 14.40 10.92
C ALA A 166 10.33 13.97 10.09
N PRO A 167 9.10 14.37 10.46
CA PRO A 167 7.91 14.21 9.61
C PRO A 167 8.13 14.77 8.19
N ALA A 168 7.82 13.96 7.18
CA ALA A 168 7.97 14.32 5.76
C ALA A 168 6.65 14.46 5.01
N GLY A 169 5.59 13.80 5.49
CA GLY A 169 4.27 13.86 4.88
C GLY A 169 3.27 12.96 5.61
N ASP A 170 2.00 13.33 5.57
CA ASP A 170 0.91 12.56 6.15
C ASP A 170 0.05 11.95 5.04
N ILE A 171 -0.53 10.79 5.33
CA ILE A 171 -1.33 10.01 4.41
C ILE A 171 -2.59 9.59 5.17
N LEU A 172 -3.74 9.98 4.65
CA LEU A 172 -5.01 9.88 5.34
C LEU A 172 -5.81 8.69 4.79
N SER A 173 -6.43 7.94 5.70
CA SER A 173 -7.46 6.97 5.34
C SER A 173 -8.81 7.42 5.89
N GLY A 174 -9.86 7.20 5.10
CA GLY A 174 -11.19 7.73 5.34
C GLY A 174 -12.25 6.63 5.42
N TYR A 175 -13.23 6.83 6.30
CA TYR A 175 -14.37 5.95 6.46
C TYR A 175 -15.57 6.46 5.65
N LEU A 176 -16.27 5.53 5.03
CA LEU A 176 -17.58 5.70 4.42
C LEU A 176 -18.49 4.54 4.81
N ASP A 177 -19.79 4.79 4.81
CA ASP A 177 -20.81 3.75 4.93
C ASP A 177 -21.88 3.90 3.84
N ARG A 178 -22.82 2.94 3.78
CA ARG A 178 -23.90 2.95 2.78
C ARG A 178 -24.88 4.12 2.91
N SER A 179 -24.90 4.86 4.01
CA SER A 179 -25.74 6.06 4.15
C SER A 179 -25.18 7.26 3.37
N MET A 180 -23.98 7.13 2.80
CA MET A 180 -23.37 8.10 1.91
C MET A 180 -24.34 8.57 0.81
N GLN A 181 -24.55 9.89 0.77
CA GLN A 181 -25.28 10.53 -0.30
C GLN A 181 -24.33 10.83 -1.44
N PHE A 182 -24.50 10.15 -2.58
CA PHE A 182 -23.70 10.43 -3.75
C PHE A 182 -24.13 11.77 -4.36
N PRO A 183 -23.25 12.79 -4.45
CA PRO A 183 -23.64 14.11 -4.90
C PRO A 183 -24.25 14.09 -6.32
N PRO A 184 -25.46 14.62 -6.54
CA PRO A 184 -26.12 14.61 -7.85
C PRO A 184 -25.29 15.26 -8.96
N ILE A 185 -24.56 16.33 -8.61
CA ILE A 185 -23.64 17.04 -9.52
C ILE A 185 -22.58 16.10 -10.12
N ILE A 186 -22.11 15.08 -9.38
CA ILE A 186 -21.13 14.12 -9.92
C ILE A 186 -21.79 13.25 -11.00
N ARG A 187 -23.06 12.84 -10.82
CA ARG A 187 -23.79 12.08 -11.85
C ARG A 187 -24.04 12.90 -13.10
N GLU A 188 -24.41 14.18 -12.95
CA GLU A 188 -24.62 15.09 -14.07
C GLU A 188 -23.34 15.30 -14.88
N VAL A 189 -22.22 15.55 -14.20
CA VAL A 189 -20.90 15.66 -14.81
C VAL A 189 -20.51 14.37 -15.53
N ALA A 190 -20.78 13.21 -14.94
CA ALA A 190 -20.51 11.91 -15.56
C ALA A 190 -21.35 11.69 -16.83
N ALA A 191 -22.64 12.04 -16.80
CA ALA A 191 -23.54 11.89 -17.95
C ALA A 191 -23.09 12.79 -19.11
N ARG A 192 -22.74 14.04 -18.84
CA ARG A 192 -22.22 14.98 -19.84
C ARG A 192 -20.88 14.52 -20.43
N ALA A 193 -19.98 13.99 -19.60
CA ALA A 193 -18.70 13.49 -20.07
C ALA A 193 -18.87 12.28 -21.00
N ARG A 194 -19.79 11.35 -20.69
CA ARG A 194 -20.09 10.21 -21.57
C ARG A 194 -20.63 10.63 -22.93
N SER A 195 -21.44 11.68 -22.99
CA SER A 195 -22.06 12.11 -24.25
C SER A 195 -21.11 12.85 -25.19
N HIS A 196 -20.01 13.42 -24.67
CA HIS A 196 -19.13 14.29 -25.47
C HIS A 196 -17.73 13.74 -25.71
N ASP A 197 -17.20 12.89 -24.82
CA ASP A 197 -15.77 12.61 -24.80
C ASP A 197 -15.38 11.18 -25.24
N GLY A 198 -16.35 10.38 -25.70
CA GLY A 198 -16.11 9.01 -26.18
C GLY A 198 -15.59 8.05 -25.11
N PHE A 199 -15.93 8.32 -23.84
CA PHE A 199 -15.51 7.50 -22.71
C PHE A 199 -16.36 6.24 -22.55
N GLU A 200 -15.70 5.11 -22.36
CA GLU A 200 -16.32 3.82 -22.11
C GLU A 200 -15.76 3.19 -20.84
N VAL A 201 -16.56 2.38 -20.15
CA VAL A 201 -16.11 1.66 -18.95
C VAL A 201 -15.95 0.19 -19.33
N ALA A 202 -14.75 -0.36 -19.14
CA ALA A 202 -14.45 -1.72 -19.53
C ALA A 202 -15.32 -2.74 -18.77
N LEU A 203 -16.02 -3.60 -19.50
CA LEU A 203 -16.77 -4.70 -18.91
C LEU A 203 -15.84 -5.89 -18.63
N LEU A 204 -15.51 -6.10 -17.36
CA LEU A 204 -14.67 -7.20 -16.92
C LEU A 204 -15.52 -8.41 -16.49
N ARG A 205 -15.59 -9.44 -17.33
CA ARG A 205 -16.31 -10.70 -17.04
C ARG A 205 -15.39 -11.75 -16.42
N GLY A 206 -14.09 -11.65 -16.66
CA GLY A 206 -13.12 -12.58 -16.10
C GLY A 206 -11.67 -12.12 -16.22
N ARG A 207 -10.77 -12.99 -15.76
CA ARG A 207 -9.32 -12.77 -15.81
C ARG A 207 -8.78 -12.55 -17.23
N ARG A 208 -9.44 -13.11 -18.24
CA ARG A 208 -9.04 -12.97 -19.65
C ARG A 208 -9.20 -11.53 -20.12
N ASP A 209 -10.25 -10.83 -19.69
CA ASP A 209 -10.52 -9.45 -20.09
C ASP A 209 -9.47 -8.53 -19.48
N LEU A 210 -9.17 -8.71 -18.19
CA LEU A 210 -8.12 -7.92 -17.54
C LEU A 210 -6.75 -8.16 -18.19
N ARG A 211 -6.42 -9.42 -18.54
CA ARG A 211 -5.17 -9.75 -19.23
C ARG A 211 -5.03 -9.07 -20.58
N ARG A 212 -6.13 -8.88 -21.32
CA ARG A 212 -6.12 -8.16 -22.60
C ARG A 212 -5.79 -6.68 -22.42
N LEU A 213 -6.14 -6.10 -21.27
CA LEU A 213 -5.88 -4.70 -20.96
C LEU A 213 -4.50 -4.45 -20.36
N LEU A 214 -3.77 -5.48 -19.90
CA LEU A 214 -2.45 -5.33 -19.23
C LEU A 214 -1.46 -4.42 -19.97
N PRO A 215 -1.25 -4.55 -21.30
CA PRO A 215 -0.32 -3.67 -22.01
C PRO A 215 -0.73 -2.19 -21.92
N GLY A 216 -2.04 -1.92 -22.01
CA GLY A 216 -2.60 -0.57 -21.86
C GLY A 216 -2.54 -0.06 -20.43
N LEU A 217 -2.76 -0.93 -19.43
CA LEU A 217 -2.70 -0.55 -18.00
C LEU A 217 -1.31 -0.08 -17.58
N LYS A 218 -0.24 -0.71 -18.10
CA LYS A 218 1.13 -0.25 -17.87
C LYS A 218 1.33 1.17 -18.40
N ARG A 219 0.94 1.42 -19.66
CA ARG A 219 1.06 2.74 -20.30
C ARG A 219 0.27 3.78 -19.51
N MET A 220 -0.97 3.44 -19.17
CA MET A 220 -1.86 4.28 -18.37
C MET A 220 -1.23 4.63 -17.02
N TYR A 221 -0.81 3.64 -16.22
CA TYR A 221 -0.19 3.89 -14.91
C TYR A 221 1.03 4.81 -15.03
N ASN A 222 1.95 4.49 -15.94
CA ASN A 222 3.15 5.32 -16.14
C ASN A 222 2.79 6.73 -16.63
N GLY A 223 1.74 6.88 -17.44
CA GLY A 223 1.20 8.18 -17.84
C GLY A 223 0.47 8.93 -16.72
N THR A 224 0.08 8.28 -15.62
CA THR A 224 -0.42 8.97 -14.43
C THR A 224 0.68 9.62 -13.60
N LEU A 225 1.95 9.25 -13.82
CA LEU A 225 3.07 9.76 -13.03
C LEU A 225 3.52 11.17 -13.42
N GLU A 226 3.08 11.65 -14.59
CA GLU A 226 3.41 12.98 -15.06
C GLU A 226 2.91 14.06 -14.08
N GLY A 227 3.87 14.87 -13.59
CA GLY A 227 3.66 15.91 -12.59
C GLY A 227 3.47 15.41 -11.15
N THR A 228 3.68 14.12 -10.87
CA THR A 228 3.65 13.56 -9.51
C THR A 228 5.06 13.24 -9.03
N HIS A 229 5.37 13.63 -7.79
CA HIS A 229 6.63 13.29 -7.13
C HIS A 229 6.39 12.16 -6.13
N GLY A 230 7.42 11.37 -5.85
CA GLY A 230 7.31 10.28 -4.88
C GLY A 230 6.62 9.04 -5.42
N ASN A 231 6.61 8.80 -6.73
CA ASN A 231 6.25 7.52 -7.35
C ASN A 231 7.34 7.11 -8.37
N TYR A 232 7.17 5.99 -9.06
CA TYR A 232 8.13 5.52 -10.08
C TYR A 232 7.45 4.69 -11.17
N PRO A 233 7.99 4.67 -12.40
CA PRO A 233 7.41 3.93 -13.51
C PRO A 233 7.51 2.42 -13.29
N LEU A 234 6.42 1.70 -13.57
CA LEU A 234 6.37 0.25 -13.46
C LEU A 234 6.88 -0.42 -14.74
N THR A 235 7.59 -1.52 -14.55
CA THR A 235 7.93 -2.50 -15.58
C THR A 235 6.71 -3.35 -15.94
N GLY A 236 6.80 -4.06 -17.08
CA GLY A 236 5.73 -5.01 -17.45
C GLY A 236 5.53 -6.08 -16.38
N GLU A 237 6.63 -6.55 -15.80
CA GLU A 237 6.56 -7.62 -14.82
C GLU A 237 6.04 -7.20 -13.44
N GLU A 238 6.29 -5.97 -13.01
CA GLU A 238 5.65 -5.45 -11.79
C GLU A 238 4.15 -5.29 -12.02
N VAL A 239 3.73 -4.79 -13.18
CA VAL A 239 2.31 -4.74 -13.56
C VAL A 239 1.71 -6.14 -13.57
N ASP A 240 2.39 -7.13 -14.16
CA ASP A 240 1.93 -8.51 -14.17
C ASP A 240 1.85 -9.11 -12.76
N ALA A 241 2.85 -8.83 -11.91
CA ALA A 241 2.88 -9.28 -10.53
C ALA A 241 1.74 -8.67 -9.71
N ILE A 242 1.54 -7.36 -9.83
CA ILE A 242 0.45 -6.59 -9.21
C ILE A 242 -0.90 -7.13 -9.66
N CYS A 243 -1.13 -7.24 -10.97
CA CYS A 243 -2.41 -7.72 -11.49
C CYS A 243 -2.66 -9.18 -11.09
N SER A 244 -1.63 -10.03 -11.09
CA SER A 244 -1.76 -11.42 -10.63
C SER A 244 -2.12 -11.51 -9.14
N GLN A 245 -1.54 -10.65 -8.31
CA GLN A 245 -1.85 -10.57 -6.88
C GLN A 245 -3.27 -10.04 -6.65
N MET A 246 -3.65 -8.95 -7.33
CA MET A 246 -5.00 -8.39 -7.26
C MET A 246 -6.06 -9.40 -7.70
N LEU A 247 -5.83 -10.15 -8.78
CA LEU A 247 -6.77 -11.17 -9.29
C LEU A 247 -7.08 -12.31 -8.32
N TRP A 248 -6.30 -12.46 -7.25
CA TRP A 248 -6.57 -13.46 -6.22
C TRP A 248 -7.74 -13.06 -5.32
N PHE A 249 -7.88 -11.78 -5.01
CA PHE A 249 -8.94 -11.25 -4.13
C PHE A 249 -9.94 -10.32 -4.82
N ALA A 250 -9.68 -9.89 -6.05
CA ALA A 250 -10.52 -8.96 -6.79
C ALA A 250 -11.96 -9.47 -6.97
N ASP A 251 -12.91 -8.58 -6.72
CA ASP A 251 -14.27 -8.67 -7.22
C ASP A 251 -14.34 -7.75 -8.44
N LEU A 252 -14.47 -8.33 -9.64
CA LEU A 252 -14.38 -7.58 -10.91
C LEU A 252 -15.48 -6.52 -11.04
N ARG A 253 -16.57 -6.62 -10.27
CA ARG A 253 -17.64 -5.61 -10.24
C ARG A 253 -17.16 -4.28 -9.68
N ILE A 254 -16.18 -4.31 -8.78
CA ILE A 254 -15.57 -3.15 -8.12
C ILE A 254 -14.14 -2.88 -8.62
N LEU A 255 -13.86 -3.30 -9.86
CA LEU A 255 -12.68 -2.90 -10.64
C LEU A 255 -13.17 -2.15 -11.88
N LYS A 256 -12.93 -0.84 -11.92
CA LYS A 256 -13.36 0.04 -13.02
C LYS A 256 -12.14 0.48 -13.80
N ILE A 257 -12.20 0.29 -15.11
CA ILE A 257 -11.19 0.78 -16.05
C ILE A 257 -11.93 1.66 -17.06
N LEU A 258 -11.51 2.91 -17.16
CA LEU A 258 -12.03 3.87 -18.13
C LEU A 258 -11.20 3.74 -19.41
N LEU A 259 -11.89 3.59 -20.52
CA LEU A 259 -11.34 3.50 -21.87
C LEU A 259 -11.71 4.76 -22.66
N LYS A 260 -10.84 5.14 -23.58
CA LYS A 260 -11.13 6.07 -24.68
C LYS A 260 -10.56 5.47 -25.95
N GLU A 261 -11.39 5.33 -26.98
CA GLU A 261 -10.98 4.73 -28.26
C GLU A 261 -10.33 3.34 -28.10
N GLY A 262 -10.78 2.56 -27.12
CA GLY A 262 -10.26 1.22 -26.81
C GLY A 262 -9.01 1.19 -25.91
N GLU A 263 -8.41 2.33 -25.58
CA GLU A 263 -7.21 2.42 -24.75
C GLU A 263 -7.53 2.78 -23.28
N PRO A 264 -6.93 2.11 -22.28
CA PRO A 264 -7.08 2.48 -20.87
C PRO A 264 -6.52 3.87 -20.57
N ILE A 265 -7.36 4.73 -20.01
CA ILE A 265 -7.01 6.11 -19.63
C ILE A 265 -7.19 6.38 -18.14
N GLY A 266 -7.89 5.52 -17.42
CA GLY A 266 -8.03 5.62 -15.98
C GLY A 266 -8.53 4.36 -15.33
N PHE A 267 -8.41 4.30 -14.01
CA PHE A 267 -8.86 3.18 -13.21
C PHE A 267 -9.38 3.66 -11.86
N LEU A 268 -10.35 2.92 -11.32
CA LEU A 268 -10.77 3.01 -9.94
C LEU A 268 -11.03 1.59 -9.44
N PHE A 269 -10.33 1.15 -8.41
CA PHE A 269 -10.51 -0.20 -7.90
C PHE A 269 -10.70 -0.25 -6.39
N ALA A 270 -11.49 -1.23 -5.99
CA ALA A 270 -11.71 -1.60 -4.61
C ALA A 270 -11.53 -3.10 -4.43
N TYR A 271 -11.29 -3.55 -3.21
CA TYR A 271 -11.21 -4.96 -2.88
C TYR A 271 -11.89 -5.28 -1.55
N PRO A 272 -12.42 -6.50 -1.38
CA PRO A 272 -13.03 -6.92 -0.12
C PRO A 272 -12.00 -6.91 1.01
N ASP A 273 -12.37 -6.39 2.18
CA ASP A 273 -11.49 -6.46 3.35
C ASP A 273 -11.51 -7.86 3.97
N VAL A 274 -10.35 -8.52 3.98
CA VAL A 274 -10.16 -9.84 4.59
C VAL A 274 -9.27 -9.80 5.84
N SER A 275 -8.99 -8.60 6.37
CA SER A 275 -8.08 -8.37 7.50
C SER A 275 -8.52 -9.14 8.75
N ALA A 276 -9.83 -9.17 9.02
CA ALA A 276 -10.37 -9.93 10.16
C ALA A 276 -10.06 -11.43 10.07
N ALA A 277 -10.14 -12.01 8.86
CA ALA A 277 -9.79 -13.41 8.65
C ALA A 277 -8.27 -13.64 8.71
N LEU A 278 -7.45 -12.70 8.24
CA LEU A 278 -6.00 -12.77 8.41
C LEU A 278 -5.58 -12.77 9.88
N ARG A 279 -6.20 -11.94 10.71
CA ARG A 279 -5.97 -11.93 12.17
C ARG A 279 -6.29 -13.28 12.80
N GLN A 280 -7.44 -13.86 12.45
CA GLN A 280 -7.86 -15.18 12.94
C GLN A 280 -6.96 -16.35 12.49
N THR A 281 -6.27 -16.22 11.35
CA THR A 281 -5.38 -17.27 10.82
C THR A 281 -3.91 -17.02 11.13
N GLY A 282 -3.55 -15.87 11.72
CA GLY A 282 -2.16 -15.47 11.86
C GLY A 282 -1.45 -15.33 10.51
N GLY A 283 -2.18 -14.98 9.44
CA GLY A 283 -1.64 -14.89 8.07
C GLY A 283 -1.33 -16.25 7.40
N ARG A 284 -1.67 -17.37 8.05
CA ARG A 284 -1.42 -18.73 7.51
C ARG A 284 -2.58 -19.19 6.63
N LEU A 285 -2.26 -19.75 5.46
CA LEU A 285 -3.25 -20.33 4.55
C LEU A 285 -3.58 -21.79 4.87
N TRP A 286 -2.63 -22.55 5.39
CA TRP A 286 -2.78 -23.98 5.63
C TRP A 286 -2.93 -24.32 7.12
N PRO A 287 -3.71 -25.35 7.49
CA PRO A 287 -4.46 -26.22 6.57
C PRO A 287 -5.81 -25.63 6.07
N LEU A 288 -6.45 -24.76 6.85
CA LEU A 288 -7.82 -24.26 6.58
C LEU A 288 -7.94 -22.74 6.46
N GLY A 289 -6.83 -21.99 6.53
CA GLY A 289 -6.84 -20.53 6.45
C GLY A 289 -7.30 -20.00 5.10
N TRP A 290 -7.01 -20.70 3.99
CA TRP A 290 -7.51 -20.37 2.65
C TRP A 290 -9.04 -20.39 2.60
N ALA A 291 -9.68 -21.39 3.22
CA ALA A 291 -11.14 -21.51 3.25
C ALA A 291 -11.77 -20.37 4.06
N ARG A 292 -11.13 -19.97 5.17
CA ARG A 292 -11.55 -18.81 5.97
C ARG A 292 -11.42 -17.50 5.19
N LEU A 293 -10.32 -17.29 4.48
CA LEU A 293 -10.14 -16.09 3.65
C LEU A 293 -11.13 -16.03 2.48
N LEU A 294 -11.38 -17.14 1.79
CA LEU A 294 -12.38 -17.19 0.72
C LEU A 294 -13.79 -16.91 1.25
N ARG A 295 -14.14 -17.45 2.42
CA ARG A 295 -15.42 -17.17 3.09
C ARG A 295 -15.52 -15.70 3.50
N ALA A 296 -14.46 -15.13 4.05
CA ALA A 296 -14.41 -13.72 4.44
C ALA A 296 -14.55 -12.79 3.23
N ARG A 297 -13.84 -13.09 2.14
CA ARG A 297 -13.92 -12.33 0.88
C ARG A 297 -15.36 -12.18 0.36
N SER A 298 -16.18 -13.22 0.50
CA SER A 298 -17.56 -13.22 0.01
C SER A 298 -18.60 -12.73 1.02
N LYS A 299 -18.23 -12.54 2.29
CA LYS A 299 -19.18 -12.21 3.38
C LYS A 299 -18.84 -10.92 4.13
N THR A 300 -17.65 -10.38 3.93
CA THR A 300 -17.20 -9.18 4.63
C THR A 300 -18.13 -8.01 4.30
N PRO A 301 -18.60 -7.24 5.29
CA PRO A 301 -19.32 -6.01 5.02
C PRO A 301 -18.37 -4.87 4.63
N TRP A 302 -17.05 -5.09 4.61
CA TRP A 302 -16.05 -4.05 4.38
C TRP A 302 -15.41 -4.16 3.00
N VAL A 303 -15.22 -3.01 2.35
CA VAL A 303 -14.46 -2.87 1.12
C VAL A 303 -13.38 -1.80 1.28
N ASN A 304 -12.23 -1.97 0.64
CA ASN A 304 -11.13 -1.01 0.65
C ASN A 304 -10.99 -0.41 -0.75
N LEU A 305 -11.17 0.91 -0.86
CA LEU A 305 -10.99 1.72 -2.06
C LEU A 305 -9.53 2.20 -2.08
N ASN A 306 -8.69 1.59 -2.93
CA ASN A 306 -7.22 1.70 -2.83
C ASN A 306 -6.58 2.43 -4.03
N GLY A 307 -7.34 2.90 -5.02
CA GLY A 307 -6.73 3.78 -6.01
C GLY A 307 -7.65 4.31 -7.08
N LEU A 308 -7.49 5.60 -7.37
CA LEU A 308 -7.95 6.28 -8.56
C LEU A 308 -6.73 6.77 -9.33
N GLY A 309 -6.62 6.43 -10.60
CA GLY A 309 -5.61 7.01 -11.49
C GLY A 309 -6.24 7.41 -12.81
N ILE A 310 -5.90 8.59 -13.32
CA ILE A 310 -6.30 9.08 -14.64
C ILE A 310 -5.07 9.72 -15.28
N VAL A 311 -4.79 9.37 -16.54
CA VAL A 311 -3.66 9.93 -17.29
C VAL A 311 -3.77 11.45 -17.40
N ALA A 312 -2.63 12.14 -17.34
CA ALA A 312 -2.60 13.60 -17.22
C ALA A 312 -3.46 14.34 -18.27
N GLN A 313 -3.41 13.88 -19.52
CA GLN A 313 -4.14 14.43 -20.67
C GLN A 313 -5.68 14.36 -20.54
N HIS A 314 -6.19 13.51 -19.66
CA HIS A 314 -7.62 13.33 -19.41
C HIS A 314 -8.01 13.70 -17.98
N ARG A 315 -7.13 14.39 -17.24
CA ARG A 315 -7.46 14.94 -15.92
C ARG A 315 -8.49 16.07 -16.08
N GLY A 316 -9.68 15.85 -15.54
CA GLY A 316 -10.82 16.77 -15.60
C GLY A 316 -12.02 16.17 -14.88
N LEU A 317 -13.04 16.99 -14.60
CA LEU A 317 -14.19 16.58 -13.77
C LEU A 317 -14.95 15.37 -14.36
N GLY A 318 -14.97 15.20 -15.69
CA GLY A 318 -15.74 14.15 -16.37
C GLY A 318 -15.26 12.72 -16.10
N ALA A 319 -13.97 12.43 -16.33
CA ALA A 319 -13.43 11.07 -16.26
C ALA A 319 -13.50 10.49 -14.83
N ALA A 320 -13.14 11.29 -13.82
CA ALA A 320 -13.23 10.89 -12.42
C ALA A 320 -14.70 10.70 -12.01
N ALA A 321 -15.60 11.60 -12.43
CA ALA A 321 -17.02 11.48 -12.15
C ALA A 321 -17.64 10.19 -12.72
N ILE A 322 -17.25 9.78 -13.94
CA ILE A 322 -17.67 8.51 -14.54
C ILE A 322 -17.25 7.33 -13.65
N LEU A 323 -15.96 7.26 -13.28
CA LEU A 323 -15.44 6.19 -12.43
C LEU A 323 -16.11 6.16 -11.05
N PHE A 324 -16.30 7.31 -10.41
CA PHE A 324 -16.99 7.40 -9.12
C PHE A 324 -18.45 6.96 -9.21
N THR A 325 -19.17 7.38 -10.25
CA THR A 325 -20.57 6.99 -10.47
C THR A 325 -20.69 5.48 -10.65
N GLU A 326 -19.84 4.90 -11.50
CA GLU A 326 -19.79 3.45 -11.73
C GLU A 326 -19.44 2.64 -10.48
N MET A 327 -18.48 3.13 -9.71
CA MET A 327 -18.07 2.48 -8.47
C MET A 327 -19.20 2.54 -7.44
N TYR A 328 -19.84 3.70 -7.28
CA TYR A 328 -20.96 3.85 -6.37
C TYR A 328 -22.11 2.90 -6.73
N ASP A 329 -22.54 2.88 -8.00
CA ASP A 329 -23.63 2.01 -8.45
C ASP A 329 -23.29 0.53 -8.24
N SER A 330 -22.03 0.16 -8.45
CA SER A 330 -21.55 -1.22 -8.22
C SER A 330 -21.53 -1.58 -6.75
N LEU A 331 -21.10 -0.67 -5.87
CA LEU A 331 -21.10 -0.88 -4.42
C LEU A 331 -22.52 -0.98 -3.88
N MET A 332 -23.44 -0.13 -4.34
CA MET A 332 -24.85 -0.18 -3.96
C MET A 332 -25.54 -1.48 -4.43
N ALA A 333 -25.10 -2.07 -5.54
CA ALA A 333 -25.58 -3.39 -5.98
C ALA A 333 -24.95 -4.59 -5.23
N THR A 334 -24.06 -4.36 -4.26
CA THR A 334 -23.38 -5.41 -3.49
C THR A 334 -23.76 -5.40 -2.01
N HIS A 335 -23.22 -6.33 -1.21
CA HIS A 335 -23.51 -6.47 0.22
C HIS A 335 -22.64 -5.60 1.14
N TYR A 336 -21.63 -4.89 0.62
CA TYR A 336 -20.70 -4.11 1.43
C TYR A 336 -21.39 -2.95 2.15
N GLN A 337 -21.24 -2.86 3.46
CA GLN A 337 -21.86 -1.83 4.31
C GLN A 337 -20.94 -0.65 4.59
N CYS A 338 -19.63 -0.91 4.66
CA CYS A 338 -18.61 0.07 5.01
C CYS A 338 -17.51 0.07 3.95
N ALA A 339 -16.91 1.22 3.71
CA ALA A 339 -15.76 1.37 2.85
C ALA A 339 -14.64 2.16 3.53
N ASP A 340 -13.41 1.69 3.34
CA ASP A 340 -12.19 2.41 3.70
C ASP A 340 -11.60 3.03 2.44
N LEU A 341 -11.53 4.35 2.35
CA LEU A 341 -10.66 5.05 1.40
C LEU A 341 -9.24 4.96 1.94
N VAL A 342 -8.39 4.26 1.22
CA VAL A 342 -7.06 3.88 1.69
C VAL A 342 -6.02 4.85 1.15
N GLN A 343 -5.24 5.44 2.06
CA GLN A 343 -3.97 6.11 1.81
C GLN A 343 -3.99 7.20 0.72
N ILE A 344 -4.70 8.30 1.00
CA ILE A 344 -4.66 9.54 0.21
C ILE A 344 -3.63 10.48 0.82
N GLY A 345 -2.66 10.95 0.04
CA GLY A 345 -1.68 11.94 0.49
C GLY A 345 -2.35 13.22 0.99
N ALA A 346 -1.90 13.73 2.14
CA ALA A 346 -2.44 14.93 2.78
C ALA A 346 -2.24 16.19 1.93
N GLU A 347 -1.26 16.18 1.04
CA GLU A 347 -0.97 17.25 0.07
C GLU A 347 -2.02 17.36 -1.05
N ASN A 348 -2.88 16.36 -1.23
CA ASN A 348 -3.88 16.34 -2.30
C ASN A 348 -5.21 16.97 -1.86
N ASP A 349 -5.17 18.25 -1.51
CA ASP A 349 -6.30 19.01 -0.96
C ASP A 349 -7.58 18.87 -1.80
N ARG A 350 -7.45 18.90 -3.13
CA ARG A 350 -8.60 18.78 -4.04
C ARG A 350 -9.32 17.44 -3.86
N VAL A 351 -8.59 16.33 -3.79
CA VAL A 351 -9.18 15.00 -3.57
C VAL A 351 -9.76 14.88 -2.17
N LEU A 352 -9.09 15.43 -1.16
CA LEU A 352 -9.57 15.41 0.22
C LEU A 352 -10.87 16.20 0.39
N GLN A 353 -10.99 17.39 -0.21
CA GLN A 353 -12.21 18.19 -0.15
C GLN A 353 -13.36 17.52 -0.90
N MET A 354 -13.09 16.93 -2.07
CA MET A 354 -14.09 16.14 -2.80
C MET A 354 -14.58 14.94 -1.98
N ALA A 355 -13.65 14.22 -1.34
CA ALA A 355 -13.95 13.10 -0.47
C ALA A 355 -14.82 13.55 0.72
N LYS A 356 -14.44 14.62 1.43
CA LYS A 356 -15.24 15.18 2.53
C LYS A 356 -16.64 15.60 2.09
N GLY A 357 -16.76 16.28 0.95
CA GLY A 357 -18.05 16.67 0.38
C GLY A 357 -18.94 15.47 -0.01
N ALA A 358 -18.32 14.32 -0.29
CA ALA A 358 -19.01 13.05 -0.53
C ALA A 358 -19.33 12.28 0.78
N GLY A 359 -19.03 12.84 1.96
CA GLY A 359 -19.33 12.22 3.26
C GLY A 359 -18.19 11.39 3.85
N VAL A 360 -16.98 11.42 3.28
CA VAL A 360 -15.82 10.70 3.83
C VAL A 360 -15.37 11.33 5.13
N ARG A 361 -15.26 10.50 6.18
CA ARG A 361 -14.65 10.88 7.46
C ARG A 361 -13.23 10.35 7.56
N PHE A 362 -12.24 11.21 7.39
CA PHE A 362 -10.84 10.86 7.66
C PHE A 362 -10.63 10.60 9.14
N TYR A 363 -10.07 9.44 9.47
CA TYR A 363 -10.06 8.88 10.83
C TYR A 363 -8.81 8.05 11.15
N LYS A 364 -7.93 7.86 10.16
CA LYS A 364 -6.60 7.27 10.34
C LYS A 364 -5.57 8.13 9.61
N ARG A 365 -4.41 8.32 10.24
CA ARG A 365 -3.27 9.04 9.66
C ARG A 365 -2.02 8.19 9.75
N HIS A 366 -1.36 8.04 8.61
CA HIS A 366 -0.04 7.44 8.49
C HIS A 366 0.98 8.51 8.15
N ARG A 367 2.13 8.50 8.82
CA ARG A 367 3.18 9.50 8.66
C ARG A 367 4.43 8.91 8.05
N MET A 368 4.94 9.60 7.03
CA MET A 368 6.26 9.42 6.46
C MET A 368 7.28 10.26 7.24
N TYR A 369 8.51 9.77 7.33
CA TYR A 369 9.63 10.41 8.01
C TYR A 369 10.85 10.44 7.09
N ARG A 370 11.65 11.50 7.21
CA ARG A 370 12.86 11.71 6.41
C ARG A 370 14.02 12.21 7.28
N LYS A 371 15.24 11.85 6.91
CA LYS A 371 16.49 12.39 7.45
C LYS A 371 17.56 12.42 6.36
N GLU A 372 18.34 13.49 6.31
CA GLU A 372 19.56 13.57 5.49
C GLU A 372 20.72 12.90 6.26
N ILE A 373 21.57 12.12 5.59
CA ILE A 373 22.53 11.20 6.22
C ILE A 373 23.98 11.39 5.78
#